data_AF-A0A8J7CXV5-F1
#
_entry.id   AF-A0A8J7CXV5-F1
#
_cell.length_a   1.000
_cell.length_b   1.000
_cell.length_c   1.000
_cell.angle_alpha   90.00
_cell.angle_beta   90.00
_cell.angle_gamma   90.00
#
_symmetry.space_group_name_H-M   'P 1'
#
loop_
_entity.id
_entity.type
_entity.pdbx_description
1 polymer ?
#
loop_
_entity_poly.entity_id
_entity_poly.type
_entity_poly.pdbx_seq_one_letter_code
_entity_poly.pdbx_strand_id
1 'polypeptide(L)'
;MSMNFYPFSEYDLREIAKLPSDISALANKYPCEIINVADAWNDDPFPDGYIPRIFEIYYGTSENANVYIVDGVLQEYNVPEFEGNAPSVSVLFDGNFAYIEIEGREILNKLGGAVLPSVTINPSTLVQMLTRGADNDRTI
;
A
#
# COMPACT_ATOMS: atom_id res chain seq x y z
N MET A 1 -21.27 3.39 8.03
CA MET A 1 -20.72 4.70 8.44
C MET A 1 -20.07 5.31 7.22
N SER A 2 -20.46 6.51 6.79
CA SER A 2 -19.69 7.24 5.79
C SER A 2 -18.42 7.76 6.45
N MET A 3 -17.26 7.24 6.06
CA MET A 3 -15.99 7.89 6.36
C MET A 3 -16.04 9.29 5.72
N ASN A 4 -16.01 10.34 6.54
CA ASN A 4 -15.84 11.71 6.05
C ASN A 4 -14.40 11.85 5.57
N PHE A 5 -14.17 11.53 4.30
CA PHE A 5 -12.91 11.83 3.67
C PHE A 5 -12.73 13.34 3.53
N TYR A 6 -11.47 13.78 3.60
CA TYR A 6 -11.10 15.16 3.31
C TYR A 6 -11.64 15.55 1.91
N PRO A 7 -12.39 16.66 1.76
CA PRO A 7 -12.88 17.06 0.45
C PRO A 7 -11.70 17.38 -0.46
N PHE A 8 -11.74 16.90 -1.71
CA PHE A 8 -10.67 17.15 -2.67
C PHE A 8 -10.38 18.65 -2.80
N SER A 9 -9.11 19.00 -2.71
CA SER A 9 -8.63 20.34 -3.01
C SER A 9 -8.71 20.63 -4.51
N GLU A 10 -8.63 21.91 -4.91
CA GLU A 10 -8.51 22.26 -6.33
C GLU A 10 -7.25 21.69 -6.98
N TYR A 11 -6.21 21.42 -6.19
CA TYR A 11 -5.02 20.74 -6.68
C TYR A 11 -5.35 19.27 -6.99
N ASP A 12 -5.95 18.55 -6.04
CA ASP A 12 -6.31 17.14 -6.18
C ASP A 12 -7.23 16.93 -7.40
N LEU A 13 -8.25 17.78 -7.55
CA LEU A 13 -9.17 17.72 -8.69
C LEU A 13 -8.45 17.91 -10.04
N ARG A 14 -7.41 18.76 -10.09
CA ARG A 14 -6.62 18.97 -11.31
C ARG A 14 -5.72 17.78 -11.63
N GLU A 15 -5.12 17.14 -10.63
CA GLU A 15 -4.28 15.96 -10.85
C GLU A 15 -5.14 14.74 -11.21
N ILE A 16 -6.25 14.51 -10.49
CA ILE A 16 -7.21 13.43 -10.78
C ILE A 16 -7.79 13.57 -12.20
N ALA A 17 -8.04 14.80 -12.67
CA ALA A 17 -8.55 15.04 -14.03
C ALA A 17 -7.57 14.63 -15.14
N LYS A 18 -6.29 14.41 -14.84
CA LYS A 18 -5.29 13.90 -15.80
C LYS A 18 -5.31 12.38 -15.93
N LEU A 19 -5.93 11.68 -14.97
CA LEU A 19 -6.01 10.23 -14.98
C LEU A 19 -7.00 9.73 -16.05
N PRO A 20 -6.83 8.50 -16.55
CA PRO A 20 -7.85 7.80 -17.32
C PRO A 20 -9.23 7.87 -16.64
N SER A 21 -10.29 7.99 -17.43
CA SER A 21 -11.65 8.24 -16.92
C SER A 21 -12.18 7.14 -16.01
N ASP A 22 -11.78 5.89 -16.29
CA ASP A 22 -12.12 4.71 -15.52
C ASP A 22 -11.37 4.62 -14.18
N ILE A 23 -10.21 5.27 -14.07
CA ILE A 23 -9.47 5.41 -12.82
C ILE A 23 -10.01 6.60 -12.02
N SER A 24 -10.17 7.77 -12.63
CA SER A 24 -10.68 8.97 -11.93
C SER A 24 -12.11 8.79 -11.41
N ALA A 25 -12.93 7.96 -12.06
CA ALA A 25 -14.27 7.60 -11.57
C ALA A 25 -14.26 6.92 -10.19
N LEU A 26 -13.13 6.33 -9.77
CA LEU A 26 -12.98 5.68 -8.47
C LEU A 26 -12.79 6.67 -7.32
N ALA A 27 -12.50 7.94 -7.60
CA ALA A 27 -12.13 8.95 -6.60
C ALA A 27 -13.15 9.11 -5.47
N ASN A 28 -14.45 9.00 -5.76
CA ASN A 28 -15.48 9.11 -4.73
C ASN A 28 -15.54 7.90 -3.78
N LYS A 29 -15.10 6.73 -4.24
CA LYS A 29 -15.12 5.48 -3.45
C LYS A 29 -13.78 5.23 -2.75
N TYR A 30 -12.67 5.61 -3.40
CA TYR A 30 -11.29 5.41 -2.94
C TYR A 30 -10.48 6.71 -3.04
N PRO A 31 -10.84 7.75 -2.27
CA PRO A 31 -10.25 9.07 -2.45
C PRO A 31 -8.76 9.12 -2.14
N CYS A 32 -8.31 8.43 -1.09
CA CYS A 32 -6.90 8.40 -0.71
C CYS A 32 -6.04 7.71 -1.77
N GLU A 33 -6.48 6.54 -2.23
CA GLU A 33 -5.77 5.80 -3.27
C GLU A 33 -5.71 6.59 -4.57
N ILE A 34 -6.80 7.24 -4.98
CA ILE A 34 -6.84 7.96 -6.24
C ILE A 34 -6.03 9.27 -6.19
N ILE A 35 -5.92 9.93 -5.03
CA ILE A 35 -4.95 11.02 -4.84
C ILE A 35 -3.52 10.48 -5.00
N ASN A 36 -3.18 9.38 -4.32
CA ASN A 36 -1.84 8.80 -4.40
C ASN A 36 -1.48 8.34 -5.82
N VAL A 37 -2.45 7.78 -6.55
CA VAL A 37 -2.30 7.43 -7.97
C VAL A 37 -2.05 8.68 -8.81
N ALA A 38 -2.81 9.76 -8.58
CA ALA A 38 -2.67 11.01 -9.32
C ALA A 38 -1.29 11.63 -9.12
N ASP A 39 -0.82 11.67 -7.87
CA ASP A 39 0.47 12.24 -7.49
C ASP A 39 1.64 11.49 -8.15
N ALA A 40 1.57 10.16 -8.19
CA ALA A 40 2.62 9.30 -8.75
C ALA A 40 2.43 8.96 -10.25
N TRP A 41 1.37 9.46 -10.90
CA TRP A 41 0.97 9.00 -12.23
C TRP A 41 2.05 9.20 -13.28
N ASN A 42 2.68 10.38 -13.24
CA ASN A 42 3.67 10.82 -14.21
C ASN A 42 5.11 10.50 -13.82
N ASP A 43 5.33 9.83 -12.69
CA ASP A 43 6.66 9.42 -12.27
C ASP A 43 7.16 8.28 -13.15
N ASP A 44 8.48 8.22 -13.34
CA ASP A 44 9.10 7.11 -14.05
C ASP A 44 9.04 5.82 -13.19
N PRO A 45 8.88 4.64 -13.79
CA PRO A 45 9.06 3.38 -13.08
C PRO A 45 10.46 3.26 -12.45
N PHE A 46 10.58 2.46 -11.39
CA PHE A 46 11.87 2.21 -10.76
C PHE A 46 12.86 1.53 -11.74
N PRO A 47 14.14 1.93 -11.71
CA PRO A 47 15.14 1.43 -12.64
C PRO A 47 15.52 -0.03 -12.34
N ASP A 48 16.09 -0.70 -13.35
CA ASP A 48 16.55 -2.08 -13.24
C ASP A 48 17.55 -2.27 -12.09
N GLY A 49 17.30 -3.30 -11.28
CA GLY A 49 18.18 -3.65 -10.16
C GLY A 49 18.06 -2.73 -8.95
N TYR A 50 17.09 -1.81 -8.94
CA TYR A 50 16.80 -0.99 -7.76
C TYR A 50 16.38 -1.88 -6.59
N ILE A 51 17.03 -1.70 -5.44
CA ILE A 51 16.72 -2.40 -4.19
C ILE A 51 16.27 -1.32 -3.20
N PRO A 52 15.00 -1.30 -2.79
CA PRO A 52 14.50 -0.29 -1.86
C PRO A 52 15.14 -0.47 -0.48
N ARG A 53 15.47 0.64 0.18
CA ARG A 53 15.90 0.62 1.58
C ARG A 53 14.72 0.41 2.50
N ILE A 54 13.61 1.09 2.22
CA ILE A 54 12.35 1.02 2.94
C ILE A 54 11.31 0.44 2.00
N PHE A 55 10.61 -0.59 2.45
CA PHE A 55 9.53 -1.24 1.75
C PHE A 55 8.30 -1.28 2.65
N GLU A 56 7.19 -0.75 2.16
CA GLU A 56 5.96 -0.59 2.94
C GLU A 56 4.78 -1.14 2.16
N ILE A 57 3.88 -1.88 2.83
CA ILE A 57 2.59 -2.28 2.28
C ILE A 57 1.48 -1.79 3.21
N TYR A 58 0.49 -1.15 2.63
CA TYR A 58 -0.73 -0.70 3.29
C TYR A 58 -1.92 -1.41 2.67
N TYR A 59 -2.82 -1.90 3.51
CA TYR A 59 -4.11 -2.45 3.09
C TYR A 59 -5.24 -1.53 3.54
N GLY A 60 -6.15 -1.19 2.62
CA GLY A 60 -7.26 -0.28 2.92
C GLY A 60 -6.77 1.09 3.40
N THR A 61 -7.51 1.66 4.36
CA THR A 61 -7.22 2.99 4.93
C THR A 61 -6.34 2.92 6.19
N SER A 62 -5.40 1.97 6.27
CA SER A 62 -4.54 1.83 7.44
C SER A 62 -3.63 3.05 7.60
N GLU A 63 -3.58 3.64 8.80
CA GLU A 63 -2.70 4.77 9.11
C GLU A 63 -1.22 4.36 9.18
N ASN A 64 -0.95 3.08 9.50
CA ASN A 64 0.39 2.53 9.60
C ASN A 64 0.60 1.42 8.57
N ALA A 65 1.85 1.23 8.14
CA ALA A 65 2.21 0.14 7.25
C ALA A 65 1.88 -1.21 7.90
N ASN A 66 1.15 -2.06 7.16
CA ASN A 66 0.83 -3.42 7.57
C ASN A 66 2.03 -4.34 7.41
N VAL A 67 2.89 -4.05 6.43
CA VAL A 67 4.21 -4.67 6.30
C VAL A 67 5.22 -3.54 6.21
N TYR A 68 6.20 -3.53 7.11
CA TYR A 68 7.25 -2.51 7.13
C TYR A 68 8.62 -3.20 7.18
N ILE A 69 9.43 -2.99 6.15
CA ILE A 69 10.78 -3.57 6.02
C ILE A 69 11.78 -2.44 5.85
N VAL A 70 12.86 -2.49 6.62
CA VAL A 70 13.96 -1.51 6.57
C VAL A 70 15.27 -2.26 6.43
N ASP A 71 16.06 -1.91 5.41
CA ASP A 71 17.36 -2.51 5.12
C ASP A 71 17.28 -4.05 5.04
N GLY A 72 16.21 -4.57 4.44
CA GLY A 72 15.94 -6.00 4.30
C GLY A 72 15.47 -6.71 5.58
N VAL A 73 15.22 -5.98 6.67
CA VAL A 73 14.77 -6.53 7.95
C VAL A 73 13.30 -6.20 8.20
N LEU A 74 12.49 -7.23 8.47
CA LEU A 74 11.07 -7.06 8.81
C LEU A 74 10.89 -6.41 10.18
N GLN A 75 10.26 -5.25 10.21
CA GLN A 75 9.99 -4.46 11.42
C GLN A 75 8.54 -4.63 11.90
N GLU A 76 7.57 -4.58 10.98
CA GLU A 76 6.14 -4.74 11.29
C GLU A 76 5.49 -5.74 10.34
N TYR A 77 4.58 -6.55 10.88
CA TYR A 77 3.74 -7.45 10.12
C TYR A 77 2.40 -7.64 10.81
N ASN A 78 1.38 -7.05 10.21
CA ASN A 78 -0.01 -7.13 10.61
C ASN A 78 -0.87 -7.10 9.35
N VAL A 79 -0.84 -8.19 8.59
CA VAL A 79 -1.63 -8.34 7.37
C VAL A 79 -3.04 -8.77 7.77
N PRO A 80 -4.08 -7.96 7.49
CA PRO A 80 -5.46 -8.34 7.74
C PRO A 80 -5.91 -9.48 6.84
N GLU A 81 -6.83 -10.30 7.34
CA GLU A 81 -7.51 -11.33 6.55
C GLU A 81 -8.70 -10.73 5.79
N PHE A 82 -8.90 -11.19 4.55
CA PHE A 82 -10.01 -10.78 3.69
C PHE A 82 -10.71 -12.02 3.14
N GLU A 83 -12.04 -12.02 3.10
CA GLU A 83 -12.84 -13.09 2.44
C GLU A 83 -12.78 -13.03 0.89
N GLY A 84 -11.96 -12.14 0.33
CA GLY A 84 -11.78 -11.89 -1.09
C GLY A 84 -10.59 -10.95 -1.34
N ASN A 85 -10.65 -10.14 -2.39
CA ASN A 85 -9.62 -9.11 -2.61
C ASN A 85 -9.68 -8.06 -1.50
N ALA A 86 -8.51 -7.53 -1.13
CA ALA A 86 -8.44 -6.37 -0.26
C ALA A 86 -9.17 -5.18 -0.92
N PRO A 87 -9.80 -4.28 -0.15
CA PRO A 87 -10.41 -3.07 -0.70
C PRO A 87 -9.41 -2.23 -1.50
N SER A 88 -8.19 -2.10 -0.99
CA SER A 88 -7.04 -1.52 -1.67
C SER A 88 -5.74 -2.09 -1.11
N VAL A 89 -4.69 -2.06 -1.94
CA VAL A 89 -3.29 -2.34 -1.56
C VAL A 89 -2.44 -1.22 -2.12
N SER A 90 -1.61 -0.60 -1.27
CA SER A 90 -0.60 0.37 -1.69
C SER A 90 0.79 -0.10 -1.27
N VAL A 91 1.73 -0.09 -2.19
CA VAL A 91 3.13 -0.46 -1.96
C VAL A 91 4.00 0.77 -2.17
N LEU A 92 4.86 1.07 -1.21
CA LEU A 92 5.81 2.17 -1.30
C LEU A 92 7.25 1.65 -1.21
N PHE A 93 8.12 2.23 -2.03
CA PHE A 93 9.57 2.06 -1.99
C PHE A 93 10.21 3.41 -1.66
N ASP A 94 10.97 3.46 -0.56
CA ASP A 94 11.66 4.68 -0.10
C ASP A 94 10.75 5.93 -0.07
N GLY A 95 9.49 5.73 0.34
CA GLY A 95 8.47 6.79 0.44
C GLY A 95 7.74 7.14 -0.85
N ASN A 96 8.02 6.46 -1.98
CA ASN A 96 7.37 6.70 -3.26
C ASN A 96 6.41 5.56 -3.61
N PHE A 97 5.24 5.88 -4.18
CA PHE A 97 4.26 4.87 -4.57
C PHE A 97 4.76 4.02 -5.74
N ALA A 98 4.97 2.74 -5.48
CA ALA A 98 5.47 1.79 -6.45
C ALA A 98 4.34 0.97 -7.10
N TYR A 99 3.27 0.69 -6.35
CA TYR A 99 2.14 -0.09 -6.83
C TYR A 99 0.87 0.27 -6.07
N ILE A 100 -0.25 0.39 -6.76
CA ILE A 100 -1.57 0.55 -6.14
C ILE A 100 -2.58 -0.36 -6.85
N GLU A 101 -3.30 -1.12 -6.05
CA GLU A 101 -4.40 -1.99 -6.47
C GLU A 101 -5.67 -1.64 -5.70
N ILE A 102 -6.82 -1.72 -6.38
CA ILE A 102 -8.14 -1.50 -5.80
C ILE A 102 -9.02 -2.70 -6.16
N GLU A 103 -9.56 -3.39 -5.16
CA GLU A 103 -10.45 -4.56 -5.32
C GLU A 103 -9.88 -5.66 -6.26
N GLY A 104 -8.56 -5.86 -6.28
CA GLY A 104 -7.89 -6.82 -7.18
C GLY A 104 -7.57 -6.31 -8.58
N ARG A 105 -7.85 -5.02 -8.85
CA ARG A 105 -7.51 -4.36 -10.11
C ARG A 105 -6.25 -3.51 -9.92
N GLU A 106 -5.22 -3.79 -10.71
CA GLU A 106 -4.04 -2.92 -10.82
C GLU A 106 -4.45 -1.55 -11.35
N ILE A 107 -4.10 -0.49 -10.60
CA ILE A 107 -4.37 0.91 -10.95
C ILE A 107 -3.08 1.65 -11.28
N LEU A 108 -2.04 1.45 -10.48
CA LEU A 108 -0.70 2.00 -10.68
C LEU A 108 0.31 0.87 -10.58
N ASN A 109 1.21 0.77 -11.55
CA ASN A 109 2.36 -0.12 -11.48
C ASN A 109 3.61 0.60 -11.99
N LYS A 110 4.49 0.93 -11.04
CA LYS A 110 5.78 1.58 -11.25
C LYS A 110 6.93 0.70 -10.77
N LEU A 111 6.67 -0.55 -10.38
CA LEU A 111 7.68 -1.49 -9.87
C LEU A 111 8.87 -1.62 -10.83
N GLY A 112 8.62 -1.55 -12.15
CA GLY A 112 9.68 -1.54 -13.16
C GLY A 112 10.59 -2.75 -13.03
N GLY A 113 11.90 -2.51 -12.98
CA GLY A 113 12.93 -3.53 -12.78
C GLY A 113 13.42 -3.66 -11.33
N ALA A 114 12.67 -3.11 -10.37
CA ALA A 114 13.01 -3.21 -8.96
C ALA A 114 13.03 -4.66 -8.48
N VAL A 115 13.96 -4.95 -7.57
CA VAL A 115 14.12 -6.25 -6.95
C VAL A 115 13.49 -6.21 -5.57
N LEU A 116 12.53 -7.10 -5.31
CA LEU A 116 11.94 -7.25 -3.99
C LEU A 116 13.04 -7.65 -2.98
N PRO A 117 13.14 -6.96 -1.83
CA PRO A 117 14.20 -7.22 -0.87
C PRO A 117 14.10 -8.64 -0.33
N SER A 118 15.24 -9.32 -0.19
CA SER A 118 15.30 -10.56 0.60
C SER A 118 15.03 -10.21 2.06
N VAL A 119 13.97 -10.79 2.63
CA VAL A 119 13.51 -10.42 3.97
C VAL A 119 14.16 -11.31 5.02
N THR A 120 14.89 -10.68 5.93
CA THR A 120 15.37 -11.30 7.17
C THR A 120 14.36 -11.02 8.28
N ILE A 121 13.96 -12.08 8.98
CA ILE A 121 13.06 -11.99 10.14
C ILE A 121 13.90 -12.18 11.39
N ASN A 122 13.89 -11.20 12.28
CA ASN A 122 14.53 -11.35 13.58
C ASN A 122 13.76 -12.40 14.41
N PRO A 123 14.45 -13.34 15.09
CA PRO A 123 13.79 -14.37 15.89
C PRO A 123 12.82 -13.81 16.94
N SER A 124 13.13 -12.66 17.53
CA SER A 124 12.24 -11.96 18.46
C SER A 124 10.93 -11.52 17.81
N THR A 125 11.00 -10.97 16.60
CA THR A 125 9.83 -10.56 15.81
C THR A 125 9.00 -11.79 15.43
N LEU A 126 9.65 -12.88 15.02
CA LEU A 126 8.99 -14.15 14.73
C LEU A 126 8.23 -14.69 15.95
N VAL A 127 8.85 -14.70 17.14
CA VAL A 127 8.20 -15.14 18.38
C VAL A 127 7.00 -14.26 18.70
N GLN A 128 7.12 -12.93 18.57
CA GLN A 128 6.01 -12.01 18.79
C GLN A 128 4.83 -12.28 17.84
N MET A 129 5.11 -12.52 16.56
CA MET A 129 4.09 -12.89 15.57
C MET A 129 3.37 -14.19 15.95
N LEU A 130 4.12 -15.22 16.33
CA LEU A 130 3.55 -16.51 16.75
C LEU A 130 2.69 -16.38 18.02
N THR A 131 3.08 -15.52 18.96
CA THR A 131 2.30 -15.30 20.19
C THR A 131 1.06 -14.43 19.98
N ARG A 132 1.10 -13.44 19.06
CA ARG A 132 -0.08 -12.62 18.75
C ARG A 132 -1.18 -13.42 18.06
N GLY A 133 -0.83 -14.41 17.24
CA GLY A 133 -1.80 -15.33 16.63
C GLY A 133 -2.56 -16.19 17.64
N ALA A 134 -2.00 -16.43 18.84
CA ALA A 134 -2.62 -17.29 19.86
C ALA A 134 -3.67 -16.57 20.73
N ASP A 135 -3.65 -15.24 20.81
CA ASP A 135 -4.61 -14.47 21.61
C ASP A 135 -5.92 -14.18 20.86
N ASN A 136 -5.90 -14.19 19.52
CA ASN A 136 -7.10 -14.00 18.69
C ASN A 136 -8.02 -15.25 18.67
N ASP A 137 -7.53 -16.41 19.12
CA ASP A 137 -8.27 -17.69 19.15
C ASP A 137 -9.12 -17.88 20.43
N ARG A 138 -9.20 -16.87 21.30
CA ARG A 138 -9.90 -16.94 22.60
C ARG A 138 -11.29 -16.30 22.64
N THR A 139 -11.86 -15.96 21.49
CA THR A 139 -13.24 -15.46 21.42
C THR A 139 -14.10 -16.43 20.63
N ILE A 140 -14.62 -17.45 21.33
CA ILE A 140 -15.78 -18.26 20.95
C ILE A 140 -16.92 -17.88 21.88
#